data_AF-A0AAI8QHW6-F1
#
_entry.id   AF-A0AAI8QHW6-F1
#
_cell.length_a   1.000
_cell.length_b   1.000
_cell.length_c   1.000
_cell.angle_alpha   90.00
_cell.angle_beta   90.00
_cell.angle_gamma   90.00
#
_symmetry.space_group_name_H-M   'P 1'
#
loop_
_entity.id
_entity.type
_entity.pdbx_description
1 polymer ?
#
loop_
_entity_poly.entity_id
_entity_poly.type
_entity_poly.pdbx_seq_one_letter_code
_entity_poly.pdbx_strand_id
1 'polypeptide(L)'
;MSAVYEQQREAIATNAVATIAKSIKEQYAPFFKHHSADSFQRAYNPSTGNSFEGLNSLMLDIKQAEKKYPSNEWISLNDAKFLGAKLEEINAIKENWQDKAVKIQYIQKNEYVNVLKKDEQGNPIPLLDKDNNQRIGKNGEPLYQFEMVTQKDAKGNAVINPKTNEPYLKIKTELVPLKEPKLQTELMYNIAEFPSLAQKLNQVKEVWNKMANGEQVNGNNITGFNKFKELDKEKEFSHIYKNLKNYEAKVSKVILQDIESRLNPVTAEQIQQYFKAQNLKVDYQVPKGLNERQKQEVQNLIDNGAIKLDVKQQENAKEAKNTEQKESKAQEHTQEKAQEKTNKPKSKARGR
;
A
#
# COMPACT_ATOMS: atom_id res chain seq x y z
N MET A 1 1.00 26.02 7.07
CA MET A 1 1.08 24.55 7.24
C MET A 1 0.71 24.24 8.68
N SER A 2 -0.10 23.22 8.96
CA SER A 2 -0.52 22.92 10.34
C SER A 2 0.64 22.34 11.15
N ALA A 3 0.70 22.61 12.46
CA ALA A 3 1.72 22.07 13.35
C ALA A 3 1.73 20.52 13.36
N VAL A 4 0.56 19.90 13.16
CA VAL A 4 0.38 18.45 13.06
C VAL A 4 1.12 17.86 11.86
N TYR A 5 1.07 18.53 10.70
CA TYR A 5 1.75 18.07 9.49
C TYR A 5 3.28 18.03 9.67
N GLU A 6 3.86 19.08 10.24
CA GLU A 6 5.31 19.13 10.46
C GLU A 6 5.74 18.08 11.51
N GLN A 7 4.96 17.86 12.56
CA GLN A 7 5.24 16.80 13.53
C GLN A 7 5.22 15.40 12.90
N GLN A 8 4.26 15.11 12.02
CA GLN A 8 4.18 13.84 11.31
C GLN A 8 5.36 13.66 10.34
N ARG A 9 5.70 14.70 9.58
CA ARG A 9 6.86 14.71 8.68
C ARG A 9 8.17 14.50 9.43
N GLU A 10 8.33 15.16 10.58
CA GLU A 10 9.49 15.03 11.47
C GLU A 10 9.69 13.59 11.96
N ALA A 11 8.60 12.93 12.36
CA ALA A 11 8.64 11.54 12.83
C ALA A 11 9.04 10.57 11.69
N ILE A 12 8.50 10.74 10.48
CA ILE A 12 8.90 9.94 9.31
C ILE A 12 10.39 10.13 9.02
N ALA A 13 10.82 11.39 8.95
CA ALA A 13 12.19 11.77 8.62
C ALA A 13 13.20 11.17 9.62
N THR A 14 12.92 11.29 10.91
CA THR A 14 13.77 10.76 11.98
C THR A 14 13.90 9.24 11.89
N ASN A 15 12.80 8.53 11.66
CA ASN A 15 12.83 7.07 11.51
C ASN A 15 13.63 6.65 10.27
N ALA A 16 13.46 7.33 9.13
CA ALA A 16 14.19 7.02 7.91
C ALA A 16 15.71 7.22 8.09
N VAL A 17 16.13 8.32 8.72
CA VAL A 17 17.55 8.59 9.02
C VAL A 17 18.13 7.52 9.96
N ALA A 18 17.39 7.12 10.99
CA ALA A 18 17.83 6.06 11.91
C ALA A 18 17.99 4.70 11.18
N THR A 19 17.05 4.33 10.31
CA THR A 19 17.14 3.10 9.51
C THR A 19 18.32 3.14 8.54
N ILE A 20 18.55 4.27 7.87
CA ILE A 20 19.72 4.49 7.00
C ILE A 20 21.01 4.31 7.80
N ALA A 21 21.13 5.00 8.94
CA ALA A 21 22.33 4.94 9.77
C ALA A 21 22.60 3.51 10.28
N LYS A 22 21.56 2.81 10.76
CA LYS A 22 21.65 1.40 11.19
C LYS A 22 22.14 0.51 10.04
N SER A 23 21.60 0.66 8.84
CA SER A 23 21.99 -0.15 7.67
C SER A 23 23.45 0.03 7.26
N ILE A 24 24.00 1.24 7.46
CA ILE A 24 25.41 1.54 7.22
C ILE A 24 26.27 0.86 8.29
N LYS A 25 25.91 1.03 9.57
CA LYS A 25 26.63 0.43 10.70
C LYS A 25 26.70 -1.09 10.60
N GLU A 26 25.57 -1.71 10.27
CA GLU A 26 25.42 -3.17 10.18
C GLU A 26 25.79 -3.71 8.77
N GLN A 27 26.31 -2.85 7.88
CA GLN A 27 26.91 -3.22 6.59
C GLN A 27 25.96 -3.90 5.58
N TYR A 28 24.67 -3.58 5.63
CA TYR A 28 23.69 -4.00 4.62
C TYR A 28 23.06 -2.85 3.83
N ALA A 29 23.49 -1.61 4.03
CA ALA A 29 23.05 -0.48 3.22
C ALA A 29 23.23 -0.77 1.70
N PRO A 30 22.14 -0.79 0.90
CA PRO A 30 22.22 -1.17 -0.51
C PRO A 30 23.04 -0.15 -1.32
N PHE A 31 23.00 1.13 -0.95
CA PHE A 31 23.78 2.21 -1.57
C PHE A 31 25.28 2.21 -1.17
N PHE A 32 25.72 1.27 -0.32
CA PHE A 32 27.14 1.01 -0.02
C PHE A 32 27.70 -0.21 -0.76
N LYS A 33 26.95 -0.76 -1.72
CA LYS A 33 27.35 -1.91 -2.54
C LYS A 33 27.31 -1.52 -4.01
N HIS A 34 28.19 -2.13 -4.80
CA HIS A 34 28.13 -2.01 -6.26
C HIS A 34 26.90 -2.79 -6.76
N HIS A 35 26.20 -2.24 -7.73
CA HIS A 35 25.08 -2.91 -8.41
C HIS A 35 25.29 -2.81 -9.91
N SER A 36 25.12 -3.92 -10.60
CA SER A 36 24.96 -3.89 -12.06
C SER A 36 23.56 -3.41 -12.42
N ALA A 37 23.41 -2.82 -13.60
CA ALA A 37 22.12 -2.42 -14.16
C ALA A 37 21.05 -3.52 -14.03
N ASP A 38 21.42 -4.77 -14.34
CA ASP A 38 20.53 -5.92 -14.35
C ASP A 38 20.20 -6.47 -12.95
N SER A 39 21.01 -6.12 -11.94
CA SER A 39 20.82 -6.58 -10.56
C SER A 39 19.85 -5.73 -9.75
N PHE A 40 19.46 -4.56 -10.27
CA PHE A 40 18.51 -3.69 -9.59
C PHE A 40 17.12 -4.33 -9.56
N GLN A 41 16.73 -4.82 -8.39
CA GLN A 41 15.35 -5.22 -8.13
C GLN A 41 14.61 -4.02 -7.58
N ARG A 42 13.60 -3.54 -8.30
CA ARG A 42 12.72 -2.48 -7.80
C ARG A 42 11.81 -3.01 -6.72
N ALA A 43 11.67 -2.31 -5.60
CA ALA A 43 10.62 -2.61 -4.63
C ALA A 43 9.25 -2.38 -5.29
N TYR A 44 8.39 -3.39 -5.38
CA TYR A 44 7.06 -3.25 -5.96
C TYR A 44 6.01 -4.15 -5.30
N ASN A 45 4.74 -3.82 -5.49
CA ASN A 45 3.63 -4.62 -5.00
C ASN A 45 3.12 -5.55 -6.11
N PRO A 46 3.32 -6.88 -6.00
CA PRO A 46 2.90 -7.84 -7.03
C PRO A 46 1.38 -8.02 -7.13
N SER A 47 0.55 -7.46 -6.23
CA SER A 47 -0.91 -7.44 -6.40
C SER A 47 -1.37 -6.35 -7.39
N THR A 48 -0.56 -5.30 -7.55
CA THR A 48 -0.91 -4.13 -8.38
C THR A 48 0.05 -3.88 -9.54
N GLY A 49 1.29 -4.35 -9.44
CA GLY A 49 2.38 -4.07 -10.39
C GLY A 49 3.08 -2.74 -10.12
N ASN A 50 2.61 -1.95 -9.15
CA ASN A 50 3.13 -0.62 -8.88
C ASN A 50 4.43 -0.68 -8.06
N SER A 51 5.45 0.07 -8.50
CA SER A 51 6.66 0.26 -7.73
C SER A 51 6.45 1.19 -6.52
N PHE A 52 7.20 0.93 -5.45
CA PHE A 52 7.40 1.90 -4.39
C PHE A 52 8.38 2.99 -4.85
N GLU A 53 8.37 4.12 -4.15
CA GLU A 53 9.10 5.32 -4.56
C GLU A 53 9.74 6.02 -3.36
N GLY A 54 10.72 6.88 -3.67
CA GLY A 54 11.36 7.77 -2.69
C GLY A 54 11.91 6.99 -1.49
N LEU A 55 11.68 7.53 -0.28
CA LEU A 55 12.14 6.89 0.95
C LEU A 55 11.46 5.55 1.21
N ASN A 56 10.19 5.38 0.82
CA ASN A 56 9.51 4.09 1.02
C ASN A 56 10.20 2.97 0.22
N SER A 57 10.60 3.22 -1.02
CA SER A 57 11.42 2.26 -1.78
C SER A 57 12.73 1.95 -1.06
N LEU A 58 13.46 2.98 -0.62
CA LEU A 58 14.73 2.79 0.08
C LEU A 58 14.59 1.98 1.36
N MET A 59 13.53 2.21 2.15
CA MET A 59 13.30 1.45 3.38
C MET A 59 13.04 -0.04 3.07
N LEU A 60 12.35 -0.33 1.97
CA LEU A 60 12.11 -1.68 1.49
C LEU A 60 13.42 -2.32 0.96
N ASP A 61 14.21 -1.60 0.18
CA ASP A 61 15.53 -2.06 -0.32
C ASP A 61 16.49 -2.36 0.84
N ILE A 62 16.51 -1.49 1.87
CA ILE A 62 17.28 -1.72 3.09
C ILE A 62 16.82 -2.98 3.81
N LYS A 63 15.50 -3.18 3.98
CA LYS A 63 14.97 -4.37 4.66
C LYS A 63 15.20 -5.64 3.86
N GLN A 64 15.12 -5.58 2.53
CA GLN A 64 15.49 -6.66 1.64
C GLN A 64 16.93 -7.10 1.91
N ALA A 65 17.86 -6.15 1.98
CA ALA A 65 19.26 -6.42 2.26
C ALA A 65 19.49 -6.94 3.69
N GLU A 66 18.81 -6.37 4.69
CA GLU A 66 18.86 -6.79 6.11
C GLU A 66 18.48 -8.27 6.26
N LYS A 67 17.37 -8.68 5.64
CA LYS A 67 16.80 -10.03 5.76
C LYS A 67 17.26 -10.99 4.66
N LYS A 68 18.06 -10.50 3.71
CA LYS A 68 18.54 -11.25 2.54
C LYS A 68 17.37 -11.88 1.76
N TYR A 69 16.28 -11.14 1.63
CA TYR A 69 15.13 -11.62 0.86
C TYR A 69 15.53 -11.82 -0.61
N PRO A 70 15.10 -12.94 -1.24
CA PRO A 70 15.54 -13.30 -2.59
C PRO A 70 14.98 -12.38 -3.67
N SER A 71 13.93 -11.61 -3.34
CA SER A 71 13.25 -10.72 -4.24
C SER A 71 12.77 -9.46 -3.53
N ASN A 72 12.43 -8.43 -4.31
CA ASN A 72 12.00 -7.13 -3.81
C ASN A 72 10.47 -6.93 -3.99
N GLU A 73 9.70 -8.01 -3.82
CA GLU A 73 8.23 -7.96 -3.82
C GLU A 73 7.67 -7.74 -2.42
N TRP A 74 6.82 -6.74 -2.26
CA TRP A 74 6.24 -6.37 -0.97
C TRP A 74 4.74 -6.23 -1.02
N ILE A 75 4.05 -6.86 -0.07
CA ILE A 75 2.59 -6.88 0.02
C ILE A 75 2.11 -6.51 1.42
N SER A 76 0.96 -5.86 1.51
CA SER A 76 0.26 -5.70 2.78
C SER A 76 -0.40 -7.02 3.20
N LEU A 77 -0.86 -7.12 4.47
CA LEU A 77 -1.69 -8.27 4.87
C LEU A 77 -3.00 -8.36 4.09
N ASN A 78 -3.54 -7.24 3.64
CA ASN A 78 -4.77 -7.22 2.83
C ASN A 78 -4.49 -7.73 1.41
N ASP A 79 -3.38 -7.33 0.81
CA ASP A 79 -2.91 -7.89 -0.46
C ASP A 79 -2.66 -9.39 -0.35
N ALA A 80 -2.00 -9.84 0.73
CA ALA A 80 -1.74 -11.26 0.96
C ALA A 80 -3.05 -12.08 1.01
N LYS A 81 -4.05 -11.60 1.77
CA LYS A 81 -5.39 -12.21 1.79
C LYS A 81 -6.03 -12.22 0.41
N PHE A 82 -5.94 -11.10 -0.32
CA PHE A 82 -6.48 -10.97 -1.67
C PHE A 82 -5.85 -11.97 -2.65
N LEU A 83 -4.53 -12.16 -2.57
CA LEU A 83 -3.75 -13.12 -3.36
C LEU A 83 -3.99 -14.59 -2.94
N GLY A 84 -4.62 -14.80 -1.79
CA GLY A 84 -4.98 -16.12 -1.26
C GLY A 84 -3.90 -16.75 -0.40
N ALA A 85 -3.18 -15.95 0.41
CA ALA A 85 -2.28 -16.45 1.43
C ALA A 85 -3.02 -17.39 2.39
N LYS A 86 -2.30 -18.41 2.87
CA LYS A 86 -2.82 -19.34 3.87
C LYS A 86 -3.07 -18.63 5.20
N LEU A 87 -4.12 -19.04 5.91
CA LEU A 87 -4.48 -18.42 7.18
C LEU A 87 -3.39 -18.61 8.24
N GLU A 88 -2.71 -19.76 8.21
CA GLU A 88 -1.60 -20.08 9.11
C GLU A 88 -0.40 -19.15 8.90
N GLU A 89 -0.07 -18.83 7.64
CA GLU A 89 0.99 -17.88 7.29
C GLU A 89 0.64 -16.46 7.76
N ILE A 90 -0.61 -16.03 7.55
CA ILE A 90 -1.11 -14.74 8.04
C ILE A 90 -1.02 -14.65 9.56
N ASN A 91 -1.38 -15.71 10.28
CA ASN A 91 -1.33 -15.73 11.74
C ASN A 91 0.11 -15.72 12.26
N ALA A 92 1.01 -16.51 11.66
CA ALA A 92 2.43 -16.53 12.03
C ALA A 92 3.11 -15.16 11.84
N ILE A 93 2.72 -14.39 10.82
CA ILE A 93 3.22 -13.02 10.64
C ILE A 93 2.77 -12.11 11.79
N LYS A 94 1.52 -12.24 12.27
CA LYS A 94 1.00 -11.39 13.34
C LYS A 94 1.73 -11.57 14.67
N GLU A 95 2.30 -12.74 14.92
CA GLU A 95 3.04 -13.02 16.16
C GLU A 95 4.40 -12.30 16.20
N ASN A 96 5.08 -12.16 15.05
CA ASN A 96 6.43 -11.60 14.95
C ASN A 96 6.55 -10.50 13.87
N TRP A 97 5.50 -9.68 13.72
CA TRP A 97 5.40 -8.75 12.61
C TRP A 97 6.48 -7.66 12.64
N GLN A 98 6.96 -7.26 13.83
CA GLN A 98 7.90 -6.16 14.01
C GLN A 98 9.25 -6.44 13.31
N ASP A 99 9.68 -7.70 13.34
CA ASP A 99 10.95 -8.09 12.71
C ASP A 99 10.83 -8.20 11.18
N LYS A 100 9.63 -8.50 10.69
CA LYS A 100 9.34 -8.83 9.29
C LYS A 100 8.84 -7.64 8.47
N ALA A 101 8.12 -6.72 9.10
CA ALA A 101 7.44 -5.64 8.42
C ALA A 101 8.36 -4.43 8.16
N VAL A 102 8.08 -3.73 7.07
CA VAL A 102 8.50 -2.34 6.87
C VAL A 102 7.28 -1.46 6.96
N LYS A 103 7.34 -0.44 7.81
CA LYS A 103 6.27 0.56 7.91
C LYS A 103 6.50 1.67 6.89
N ILE A 104 5.78 1.61 5.77
CA ILE A 104 5.78 2.69 4.77
C ILE A 104 4.83 3.80 5.21
N GLN A 105 5.14 5.04 4.82
CA GLN A 105 4.45 6.22 5.34
C GLN A 105 4.15 7.21 4.20
N TYR A 106 2.97 7.83 4.24
CA TYR A 106 2.55 8.87 3.31
C TYR A 106 1.54 9.82 3.95
N ILE A 107 1.51 11.07 3.51
CA ILE A 107 0.63 12.09 4.07
C ILE A 107 -0.57 12.28 3.16
N GLN A 108 -1.73 11.80 3.55
CA GLN A 108 -2.97 11.95 2.80
C GLN A 108 -3.50 13.38 2.92
N LYS A 109 -3.77 14.02 1.77
CA LYS A 109 -4.30 15.40 1.69
C LYS A 109 -5.73 15.47 1.18
N ASN A 110 -6.21 14.40 0.55
CA ASN A 110 -7.55 14.32 0.00
C ASN A 110 -8.16 12.95 0.32
N GLU A 111 -9.47 12.85 0.39
CA GLU A 111 -10.21 11.60 0.56
C GLU A 111 -11.33 11.48 -0.46
N TYR A 112 -11.68 10.24 -0.82
CA TYR A 112 -12.89 10.00 -1.59
C TYR A 112 -14.08 9.94 -0.65
N VAL A 113 -15.09 10.76 -0.92
CA VAL A 113 -16.37 10.71 -0.22
C VAL A 113 -17.45 10.23 -1.17
N ASN A 114 -18.43 9.50 -0.63
CA ASN A 114 -19.60 9.08 -1.39
C ASN A 114 -20.47 10.31 -1.68
N VAL A 115 -20.83 10.50 -2.94
CA VAL A 115 -21.68 11.61 -3.37
C VAL A 115 -23.12 11.32 -2.96
N LEU A 116 -23.73 12.22 -2.21
CA LEU A 116 -25.16 12.12 -1.88
C LEU A 116 -26.02 12.45 -3.09
N LYS A 117 -27.07 11.66 -3.31
CA LYS A 117 -28.09 11.97 -4.31
C LYS A 117 -28.90 13.16 -3.82
N LYS A 118 -29.12 14.14 -4.69
CA LYS A 118 -29.85 15.38 -4.40
C LYS A 118 -31.18 15.43 -5.13
N ASP A 119 -32.17 16.09 -4.55
CA ASP A 119 -33.43 16.46 -5.19
C ASP A 119 -33.24 17.64 -6.17
N GLU A 120 -34.32 18.09 -6.81
CA GLU A 120 -34.31 19.20 -7.77
C GLU A 120 -33.89 20.53 -7.13
N GLN A 121 -34.07 20.66 -5.81
CA GLN A 121 -33.70 21.83 -5.01
C GLN A 121 -32.27 21.75 -4.46
N GLY A 122 -31.57 20.64 -4.70
CA GLY A 122 -30.18 20.43 -4.28
C GLY A 122 -30.02 19.83 -2.87
N ASN A 123 -31.11 19.43 -2.20
CA ASN A 123 -31.06 18.83 -0.87
C ASN A 123 -30.82 17.31 -0.94
N PRO A 124 -30.06 16.73 -0.01
CA PRO A 124 -29.85 15.28 0.04
C PRO A 124 -31.15 14.49 0.23
N ILE A 125 -31.34 13.44 -0.57
CA ILE A 125 -32.55 12.59 -0.49
C ILE A 125 -32.42 11.60 0.68
N PRO A 126 -33.37 11.55 1.64
CA PRO A 126 -33.34 10.61 2.76
C PRO A 126 -33.29 9.15 2.32
N LEU A 127 -32.51 8.34 3.06
CA LEU A 127 -32.57 6.89 2.94
C LEU A 127 -33.68 6.36 3.86
N LEU A 128 -34.78 5.88 3.27
CA LEU A 128 -35.94 5.43 4.01
C LEU A 128 -35.83 3.94 4.42
N ASP A 129 -36.49 3.58 5.52
CA ASP A 129 -36.74 2.19 5.92
C ASP A 129 -38.03 1.65 5.27
N LYS A 130 -38.48 0.48 5.74
CA LYS A 130 -39.70 -0.17 5.21
C LYS A 130 -40.97 0.57 5.61
N ASP A 131 -40.91 1.38 6.66
CA ASP A 131 -42.05 2.13 7.22
C ASP A 131 -42.04 3.59 6.75
N ASN A 132 -41.23 3.90 5.72
CA ASN A 132 -41.01 5.23 5.16
C ASN A 132 -40.40 6.25 6.13
N ASN A 133 -39.81 5.80 7.24
CA ASN A 133 -39.07 6.68 8.14
C ASN A 133 -37.63 6.82 7.67
N GLN A 134 -37.02 7.98 7.94
CA GLN A 134 -35.60 8.17 7.63
C GLN A 134 -34.75 7.27 8.52
N ARG A 135 -33.86 6.49 7.88
CA ARG A 135 -32.93 5.63 8.60
C ARG A 135 -31.89 6.46 9.31
N ILE A 136 -31.61 6.06 10.55
CA ILE A 136 -30.54 6.64 11.37
C ILE A 136 -29.34 5.70 11.38
N GLY A 137 -28.14 6.27 11.23
CA GLY A 137 -26.87 5.58 11.28
C GLY A 137 -26.52 5.13 12.70
N LYS A 138 -25.52 4.25 12.84
CA LYS A 138 -25.05 3.78 14.15
C LYS A 138 -24.49 4.90 15.04
N ASN A 139 -24.14 6.03 14.44
CA ASN A 139 -23.67 7.25 15.09
C ASN A 139 -24.80 8.22 15.48
N GLY A 140 -26.08 7.86 15.26
CA GLY A 140 -27.21 8.75 15.53
C GLY A 140 -27.52 9.77 14.43
N GLU A 141 -26.74 9.79 13.36
CA GLU A 141 -26.92 10.73 12.24
C GLU A 141 -27.91 10.20 11.19
N PRO A 142 -28.73 11.07 10.56
CA PRO A 142 -29.61 10.66 9.46
C PRO A 142 -28.84 10.14 8.24
N LEU A 143 -29.34 9.07 7.62
CA LEU A 143 -28.78 8.49 6.40
C LEU A 143 -29.47 9.04 5.15
N TYR A 144 -28.70 9.15 4.07
CA TYR A 144 -29.12 9.68 2.78
C TYR A 144 -28.78 8.69 1.67
N GLN A 145 -29.47 8.82 0.54
CA GLN A 145 -29.19 8.04 -0.67
C GLN A 145 -27.89 8.52 -1.32
N PHE A 146 -27.14 7.59 -1.92
CA PHE A 146 -25.96 7.93 -2.71
C PHE A 146 -26.30 8.04 -4.20
N GLU A 147 -25.60 8.92 -4.90
CA GLU A 147 -25.62 8.96 -6.35
C GLU A 147 -24.95 7.70 -6.90
N MET A 148 -25.59 7.02 -7.85
CA MET A 148 -25.11 5.79 -8.45
C MET A 148 -24.63 6.07 -9.88
N VAL A 149 -23.54 5.44 -10.28
CA VAL A 149 -22.99 5.52 -11.64
C VAL A 149 -22.72 4.13 -12.19
N THR A 150 -22.82 3.98 -13.51
CA THR A 150 -22.51 2.72 -14.19
C THR A 150 -21.05 2.34 -13.99
N GLN A 151 -20.83 1.09 -13.59
CA GLN A 151 -19.51 0.50 -13.53
C GLN A 151 -18.99 0.26 -14.95
N LYS A 152 -17.76 0.70 -15.21
CA LYS A 152 -17.08 0.53 -16.49
C LYS A 152 -15.95 -0.50 -16.38
N ASP A 153 -15.72 -1.26 -17.43
CA ASP A 153 -14.54 -2.11 -17.59
C ASP A 153 -13.29 -1.28 -17.97
N ALA A 154 -12.14 -1.94 -18.11
CA ALA A 154 -10.88 -1.29 -18.48
C ALA A 154 -10.92 -0.63 -19.88
N LYS A 155 -11.87 -1.02 -20.74
CA LYS A 155 -12.07 -0.46 -22.09
C LYS A 155 -13.12 0.66 -22.11
N GLY A 156 -13.69 1.00 -20.96
CA GLY A 156 -14.70 2.04 -20.81
C GLY A 156 -16.14 1.59 -21.07
N ASN A 157 -16.39 0.31 -21.33
CA ASN A 157 -17.72 -0.23 -21.58
C ASN A 157 -18.44 -0.53 -20.27
N ALA A 158 -19.78 -0.45 -20.27
CA ALA A 158 -20.59 -0.82 -19.11
C ALA A 158 -20.42 -2.31 -18.78
N VAL A 159 -20.15 -2.62 -17.52
CA VAL A 159 -20.13 -4.02 -17.04
C VAL A 159 -21.58 -4.47 -16.87
N ILE A 160 -22.01 -5.43 -17.69
CA ILE A 160 -23.40 -5.91 -17.68
C ILE A 160 -23.56 -7.10 -16.73
N ASN A 161 -24.64 -7.10 -15.95
CA ASN A 161 -25.05 -8.24 -15.15
C ASN A 161 -25.68 -9.29 -16.07
N PRO A 162 -25.08 -10.48 -16.22
CA PRO A 162 -25.60 -11.51 -17.13
C PRO A 162 -26.96 -12.07 -16.73
N LYS A 163 -27.40 -11.87 -15.48
CA LYS A 163 -28.70 -12.35 -14.99
C LYS A 163 -29.85 -11.40 -15.31
N THR A 164 -29.59 -10.08 -15.28
CA THR A 164 -30.63 -9.05 -15.45
C THR A 164 -30.52 -8.30 -16.77
N ASN A 165 -29.40 -8.45 -17.48
CA ASN A 165 -29.05 -7.68 -18.67
C ASN A 165 -28.98 -6.15 -18.43
N GLU A 166 -28.83 -5.74 -17.16
CA GLU A 166 -28.67 -4.34 -16.75
C GLU A 166 -27.22 -4.06 -16.34
N PRO A 167 -26.72 -2.82 -16.46
CA PRO A 167 -25.39 -2.47 -16.00
C PRO A 167 -25.25 -2.60 -14.48
N TYR A 168 -24.09 -3.07 -14.01
CA TYR A 168 -23.72 -2.92 -12.61
C TYR A 168 -23.57 -1.44 -12.27
N LEU A 169 -24.13 -1.05 -11.12
CA LEU A 169 -24.00 0.30 -10.58
C LEU A 169 -23.04 0.29 -9.39
N LYS A 170 -22.26 1.35 -9.26
CA LYS A 170 -21.44 1.64 -8.08
C LYS A 170 -21.79 3.02 -7.53
N ILE A 171 -21.52 3.22 -6.24
CA ILE A 171 -21.64 4.53 -5.62
C ILE A 171 -20.66 5.49 -6.33
N LYS A 172 -21.15 6.66 -6.73
CA LYS A 172 -20.32 7.75 -7.21
C LYS A 172 -19.52 8.29 -6.03
N THR A 173 -18.22 8.42 -6.23
CA THR A 173 -17.33 9.05 -5.27
C THR A 173 -16.74 10.30 -5.88
N GLU A 174 -16.51 11.30 -5.04
CA GLU A 174 -15.81 12.52 -5.40
C GLU A 174 -14.57 12.69 -4.52
N LEU A 175 -13.56 13.36 -5.05
CA LEU A 175 -12.38 13.67 -4.29
C LEU A 175 -12.57 15.01 -3.58
N VAL A 176 -12.46 15.02 -2.26
CA VAL A 176 -12.50 16.23 -1.46
C VAL A 176 -11.17 16.45 -0.73
N PRO A 177 -10.71 17.70 -0.61
CA PRO A 177 -9.55 18.02 0.23
C PRO A 177 -9.89 17.76 1.70
N LEU A 178 -8.95 17.18 2.42
CA LEU A 178 -9.07 17.01 3.86
C LEU A 178 -8.91 18.36 4.55
N LYS A 179 -9.73 18.61 5.57
CA LYS A 179 -9.57 19.79 6.45
C LYS A 179 -8.17 19.82 7.08
N GLU A 180 -7.66 18.66 7.47
CA GLU A 180 -6.30 18.47 7.97
C GLU A 180 -5.63 17.25 7.31
N PRO A 181 -4.35 17.34 6.90
CA PRO A 181 -3.64 16.18 6.38
C PRO A 181 -3.57 15.03 7.40
N LYS A 182 -3.69 13.79 6.92
CA LYS A 182 -3.62 12.59 7.74
C LYS A 182 -2.33 11.82 7.43
N LEU A 183 -1.54 11.48 8.45
CA LEU A 183 -0.47 10.50 8.30
C LEU A 183 -1.09 9.13 8.10
N GLN A 184 -0.82 8.52 6.97
CA GLN A 184 -1.18 7.15 6.66
C GLN A 184 0.06 6.28 6.70
N THR A 185 -0.09 5.09 7.26
CA THR A 185 0.98 4.14 7.38
C THR A 185 0.48 2.76 7.03
N GLU A 186 1.31 2.01 6.33
CA GLU A 186 0.98 0.65 5.92
C GLU A 186 2.16 -0.27 6.24
N LEU A 187 1.85 -1.46 6.75
CA LEU A 187 2.85 -2.48 7.01
C LEU A 187 3.01 -3.33 5.76
N MET A 188 4.22 -3.33 5.24
CA MET A 188 4.63 -4.09 4.08
C MET A 188 5.46 -5.29 4.52
N TYR A 189 5.20 -6.43 3.91
CA TYR A 189 5.90 -7.68 4.16
C TYR A 189 6.46 -8.19 2.85
N ASN A 190 7.70 -8.69 2.86
CA ASN A 190 8.26 -9.31 1.67
C ASN A 190 7.45 -10.56 1.34
N ILE A 191 7.22 -10.85 0.05
CA ILE A 191 6.45 -12.02 -0.36
C ILE A 191 7.05 -13.33 0.16
N ALA A 192 8.36 -13.38 0.41
CA ALA A 192 9.05 -14.53 1.00
C ALA A 192 8.53 -14.91 2.40
N GLU A 193 7.89 -13.99 3.13
CA GLU A 193 7.22 -14.26 4.40
C GLU A 193 5.93 -15.08 4.25
N PHE A 194 5.45 -15.24 3.01
CA PHE A 194 4.30 -16.07 2.65
C PHE A 194 4.76 -17.16 1.67
N PRO A 195 5.33 -18.28 2.15
CA PRO A 195 5.91 -19.32 1.29
C PRO A 195 4.96 -19.80 0.19
N SER A 196 3.67 -19.96 0.51
CA SER A 196 2.65 -20.33 -0.47
C SER A 196 2.48 -19.30 -1.60
N LEU A 197 2.54 -18.01 -1.29
CA LEU A 197 2.45 -16.95 -2.29
C LEU A 197 3.77 -16.79 -3.07
N ALA A 198 4.91 -16.93 -2.41
CA ALA A 198 6.22 -16.85 -3.07
C ALA A 198 6.38 -17.96 -4.12
N GLN A 199 6.04 -19.20 -3.77
CA GLN A 199 6.05 -20.33 -4.70
C GLN A 199 5.12 -20.06 -5.91
N LYS A 200 3.93 -19.54 -5.63
CA LYS A 200 2.93 -19.24 -6.65
C LYS A 200 3.37 -18.10 -7.57
N LEU A 201 3.97 -17.04 -7.03
CA LEU A 201 4.52 -15.96 -7.84
C LEU A 201 5.65 -16.47 -8.75
N ASN A 202 6.49 -17.40 -8.29
CA ASN A 202 7.51 -18.00 -9.14
C ASN A 202 6.90 -18.76 -10.33
N GLN A 203 5.85 -19.55 -10.10
CA GLN A 203 5.11 -20.22 -11.18
C GLN A 203 4.50 -19.21 -12.17
N VAL A 204 3.95 -18.11 -11.65
CA VAL A 204 3.40 -17.03 -12.47
C VAL A 204 4.50 -16.38 -13.32
N LYS A 205 5.68 -16.09 -12.75
CA LYS A 205 6.83 -15.53 -13.47
C LYS A 205 7.34 -16.46 -14.57
N GLU A 206 7.37 -17.77 -14.35
CA GLU A 206 7.72 -18.74 -15.40
C GLU A 206 6.74 -18.67 -16.58
N VAL A 207 5.45 -18.56 -16.31
CA VAL A 207 4.43 -18.40 -17.35
C VAL A 207 4.58 -17.06 -18.07
N TRP A 208 4.84 -15.95 -17.36
CA TRP A 208 5.13 -14.66 -17.98
C TRP A 208 6.35 -14.72 -18.91
N ASN A 209 7.44 -15.37 -18.49
CA ASN A 209 8.64 -15.54 -19.30
C ASN A 209 8.35 -16.33 -20.58
N LYS A 210 7.58 -17.43 -20.49
CA LYS A 210 7.16 -18.21 -21.66
C LYS A 210 6.30 -17.39 -22.62
N MET A 211 5.33 -16.62 -22.10
CA MET A 211 4.51 -15.73 -22.93
C MET A 211 5.34 -14.62 -23.59
N ALA A 212 6.32 -14.05 -22.88
CA ALA A 212 7.24 -13.06 -23.43
C ALA A 212 8.10 -13.62 -24.57
N ASN A 213 8.41 -14.93 -24.52
CA ASN A 213 9.11 -15.66 -25.58
C ASN A 213 8.19 -16.15 -26.71
N GLY A 214 6.91 -15.79 -26.69
CA GLY A 214 5.94 -16.15 -27.73
C GLY A 214 5.33 -17.55 -27.60
N GLU A 215 5.56 -18.26 -26.50
CA GLU A 215 4.93 -19.56 -26.26
C GLU A 215 3.44 -19.41 -25.94
N GLN A 216 2.60 -20.29 -26.50
CA GLN A 216 1.19 -20.37 -26.14
C GLN A 216 1.01 -21.17 -24.85
N VAL A 217 1.02 -20.48 -23.71
CA VAL A 217 0.79 -21.06 -22.39
C VAL A 217 -0.49 -20.52 -21.76
N ASN A 218 -1.24 -21.40 -21.09
CA ASN A 218 -2.47 -21.01 -20.38
C ASN A 218 -2.19 -20.78 -18.89
N GLY A 219 -2.13 -19.52 -18.46
CA GLY A 219 -1.93 -19.14 -17.06
C GLY A 219 -3.09 -19.51 -16.13
N ASN A 220 -4.27 -19.87 -16.66
CA ASN A 220 -5.45 -20.19 -15.85
C ASN A 220 -5.28 -21.46 -14.99
N ASN A 221 -4.28 -22.30 -15.27
CA ASN A 221 -3.95 -23.46 -14.45
C ASN A 221 -3.36 -23.07 -13.08
N ILE A 222 -2.88 -21.83 -12.94
CA ILE A 222 -2.42 -21.28 -11.67
C ILE A 222 -3.59 -20.51 -11.04
N THR A 223 -4.15 -21.03 -9.95
CA THR A 223 -5.29 -20.41 -9.25
C THR A 223 -5.02 -18.95 -8.94
N GLY A 224 -5.78 -18.00 -9.48
CA GLY A 224 -5.55 -16.58 -9.19
C GLY A 224 -4.35 -15.95 -9.89
N PHE A 225 -3.84 -16.56 -10.98
CA PHE A 225 -2.85 -15.98 -11.89
C PHE A 225 -3.08 -14.49 -12.19
N ASN A 226 -4.32 -14.13 -12.57
CA ASN A 226 -4.69 -12.76 -12.93
C ASN A 226 -4.61 -11.73 -11.80
N LYS A 227 -4.49 -12.19 -10.54
CA LYS A 227 -4.35 -11.32 -9.36
C LYS A 227 -2.90 -10.86 -9.17
N PHE A 228 -1.94 -11.59 -9.72
CA PHE A 228 -0.55 -11.15 -9.76
C PHE A 228 -0.33 -10.22 -10.95
N LYS A 229 0.57 -9.26 -10.78
CA LYS A 229 0.96 -8.25 -11.76
C LYS A 229 2.48 -8.18 -11.79
N GLU A 230 3.05 -8.19 -12.99
CA GLU A 230 4.47 -7.86 -13.16
C GLU A 230 4.67 -6.39 -12.77
N LEU A 231 5.89 -6.03 -12.39
CA LEU A 231 6.30 -4.64 -12.27
C LEU A 231 5.94 -3.90 -13.56
N ASP A 232 5.12 -2.86 -13.41
CA ASP A 232 4.76 -1.98 -14.51
C ASP A 232 5.97 -1.12 -14.89
N LYS A 233 6.67 -1.53 -15.96
CA LYS A 233 7.90 -0.88 -16.45
C LYS A 233 7.66 0.51 -17.04
N GLU A 234 6.43 0.80 -17.47
CA GLU A 234 6.06 2.13 -17.97
C GLU A 234 5.84 3.11 -16.79
N LYS A 235 5.34 2.59 -15.67
CA LYS A 235 5.22 3.32 -14.40
C LYS A 235 6.46 3.28 -13.51
N GLU A 236 7.44 2.42 -13.82
CA GLU A 236 8.69 2.19 -13.08
C GLU A 236 9.55 3.47 -12.92
N PHE A 237 9.26 4.53 -13.68
CA PHE A 237 9.95 5.80 -13.60
C PHE A 237 9.26 6.81 -12.68
N SER A 238 9.71 6.86 -11.43
CA SER A 238 10.30 8.06 -10.80
C SER A 238 10.49 7.82 -9.31
N HIS A 239 11.73 7.59 -8.84
CA HIS A 239 12.05 8.22 -7.57
C HIS A 239 11.85 9.72 -7.79
N ILE A 240 10.73 10.23 -7.29
CA ILE A 240 10.35 11.63 -7.40
C ILE A 240 11.42 12.44 -6.66
N TYR A 241 12.46 12.90 -7.36
CA TYR A 241 13.50 13.78 -6.80
C TYR A 241 12.99 15.20 -6.59
N LYS A 242 12.01 15.62 -7.38
CA LYS A 242 11.28 16.87 -7.22
C LYS A 242 9.83 16.47 -7.08
N ASN A 243 9.10 17.05 -6.12
CA ASN A 243 7.64 16.94 -5.99
C ASN A 243 6.96 17.19 -7.35
N LEU A 244 6.95 16.20 -8.22
CA LEU A 244 6.26 16.22 -9.48
C LEU A 244 4.80 16.11 -9.07
N LYS A 245 4.05 17.18 -9.35
CA LYS A 245 2.63 17.35 -9.04
C LYS A 245 1.72 16.22 -9.59
N ASN A 246 2.29 15.22 -10.24
CA ASN A 246 1.60 14.19 -11.00
C ASN A 246 2.11 12.81 -10.57
N TYR A 247 1.51 12.23 -9.53
CA TYR A 247 1.36 10.78 -9.48
C TYR A 247 0.06 10.41 -8.75
N GLU A 248 -0.47 9.23 -9.09
CA GLU A 248 -1.85 8.76 -8.90
C GLU A 248 -2.36 8.69 -7.44
N ALA A 249 -1.53 8.99 -6.44
CA ALA A 249 -1.96 9.07 -5.05
C ALA A 249 -1.91 10.51 -4.58
N LYS A 250 -3.09 11.06 -4.29
CA LYS A 250 -3.44 12.37 -3.73
C LYS A 250 -2.89 12.58 -2.29
N VAL A 251 -1.64 12.19 -2.09
CA VAL A 251 -0.88 12.06 -0.85
C VAL A 251 0.57 12.56 -1.08
N SER A 252 1.20 13.15 -0.07
CA SER A 252 2.60 13.60 -0.10
C SER A 252 3.48 12.52 0.52
N LYS A 253 4.36 11.89 -0.25
CA LYS A 253 5.41 10.99 0.29
C LYS A 253 6.58 11.86 0.79
N VAL A 254 7.26 11.42 1.84
CA VAL A 254 8.55 12.01 2.21
C VAL A 254 9.61 11.51 1.22
N ILE A 255 10.34 12.44 0.62
CA ILE A 255 11.39 12.17 -0.36
C ILE A 255 12.77 12.41 0.25
N LEU A 256 13.83 12.00 -0.46
CA LEU A 256 15.19 12.12 0.07
C LEU A 256 15.55 13.57 0.46
N GLN A 257 15.10 14.54 -0.32
CA GLN A 257 15.32 15.97 -0.09
C GLN A 257 14.76 16.43 1.26
N ASP A 258 13.72 15.79 1.78
CA ASP A 258 13.15 16.13 3.09
C ASP A 258 14.08 15.77 4.25
N ILE A 259 15.01 14.84 4.04
CA ILE A 259 15.93 14.33 5.07
C ILE A 259 17.41 14.56 4.75
N GLU A 260 17.73 15.09 3.57
CA GLU A 260 19.09 15.26 3.06
C GLU A 260 19.99 16.03 4.02
N SER A 261 19.49 17.13 4.60
CA SER A 261 20.23 17.95 5.57
C SER A 261 20.51 17.25 6.90
N ARG A 262 19.90 16.09 7.15
CA ARG A 262 20.08 15.28 8.37
C ARG A 262 21.06 14.14 8.16
N LEU A 263 21.45 13.89 6.92
CA LEU A 263 22.43 12.88 6.55
C LEU A 263 23.80 13.54 6.40
N ASN A 264 24.87 12.74 6.55
CA ASN A 264 26.17 13.19 6.08
C ASN A 264 26.11 13.43 4.55
N PRO A 265 26.75 14.50 4.02
CA PRO A 265 26.73 14.80 2.59
C PRO A 265 27.14 13.63 1.68
N VAL A 266 28.12 12.81 2.09
CA VAL A 266 28.53 11.63 1.32
C VAL A 266 27.44 10.56 1.30
N THR A 267 26.77 10.32 2.42
CA THR A 267 25.63 9.39 2.49
C THR A 267 24.48 9.88 1.61
N ALA A 268 24.15 11.17 1.67
CA ALA A 268 23.11 11.75 0.83
C ALA A 268 23.44 11.61 -0.66
N GLU A 269 24.68 11.92 -1.05
CA GLU A 269 25.16 11.78 -2.43
C GLU A 269 25.10 10.33 -2.91
N GLN A 270 25.53 9.37 -2.09
CA GLN A 270 25.45 7.95 -2.42
C GLN A 270 24.00 7.49 -2.65
N ILE A 271 23.05 7.89 -1.80
CA ILE A 271 21.64 7.55 -1.98
C ILE A 271 21.08 8.21 -3.26
N GLN A 272 21.45 9.46 -3.53
CA GLN A 272 21.05 10.14 -4.77
C GLN A 272 21.58 9.42 -6.01
N GLN A 273 22.85 9.03 -6.01
CA GLN A 273 23.44 8.29 -7.12
C GLN A 273 22.85 6.88 -7.26
N TYR A 274 22.59 6.20 -6.14
CA TYR A 274 21.92 4.89 -6.10
C TYR A 274 20.53 4.95 -6.75
N PHE A 275 19.68 5.91 -6.35
CA PHE A 275 18.38 6.14 -6.97
C PHE A 275 18.49 6.49 -8.46
N LYS A 276 19.54 7.21 -8.87
CA LYS A 276 19.74 7.63 -10.26
C LYS A 276 20.07 6.41 -11.10
N ALA A 277 20.95 5.56 -10.60
CA ALA A 277 21.31 4.31 -11.24
C ALA A 277 20.11 3.36 -11.37
N GLN A 278 19.32 3.21 -10.31
CA GLN A 278 18.11 2.39 -10.32
C GLN A 278 17.07 2.92 -11.33
N ASN A 279 16.83 4.23 -11.37
CA ASN A 279 15.91 4.82 -12.34
C ASN A 279 16.43 4.66 -13.78
N LEU A 280 17.71 4.95 -14.04
CA LEU A 280 18.27 4.92 -15.39
C LEU A 280 18.65 3.51 -15.87
N LYS A 281 18.53 2.50 -15.00
CA LYS A 281 18.97 1.12 -15.27
C LYS A 281 20.42 1.08 -15.75
N VAL A 282 21.29 1.76 -15.00
CA VAL A 282 22.74 1.77 -15.25
C VAL A 282 23.48 1.23 -14.05
N ASP A 283 24.73 0.81 -14.26
CA ASP A 283 25.59 0.34 -13.18
C ASP A 283 25.76 1.44 -12.11
N TYR A 284 25.67 1.02 -10.85
CA TYR A 284 26.02 1.83 -9.70
C TYR A 284 27.34 1.37 -9.11
N GLN A 285 28.30 2.28 -9.15
CA GLN A 285 29.57 2.14 -8.49
C GLN A 285 29.57 3.00 -7.24
N VAL A 286 29.94 2.44 -6.10
CA VAL A 286 29.98 3.19 -4.83
C VAL A 286 30.98 4.34 -4.99
N PRO A 287 30.54 5.61 -4.95
CA PRO A 287 31.40 6.74 -5.33
C PRO A 287 32.57 6.98 -4.38
N LYS A 288 32.36 6.77 -3.06
CA LYS A 288 33.40 6.86 -2.02
C LYS A 288 32.94 6.20 -0.73
N GLY A 289 33.82 5.53 0.02
CA GLY A 289 33.53 5.02 1.36
C GLY A 289 33.53 6.11 2.44
N LEU A 290 32.95 5.81 3.62
CA LEU A 290 32.98 6.73 4.77
C LEU A 290 34.34 6.69 5.47
N ASN A 291 34.86 7.86 5.81
CA ASN A 291 36.02 8.00 6.71
C ASN A 291 35.60 7.82 8.19
N GLU A 292 36.58 7.74 9.11
CA GLU A 292 36.31 7.49 10.53
C GLU A 292 35.41 8.54 11.19
N ARG A 293 35.57 9.82 10.86
CA ARG A 293 34.70 10.89 11.36
C ARG A 293 33.25 10.70 10.88
N GLN A 294 33.07 10.33 9.62
CA GLN A 294 31.75 10.10 9.05
C GLN A 294 31.09 8.84 9.64
N LYS A 295 31.87 7.79 9.94
CA LYS A 295 31.39 6.62 10.68
C LYS A 295 30.95 6.99 12.10
N GLN A 296 31.69 7.88 12.78
CA GLN A 296 31.29 8.42 14.09
C GLN A 296 30.00 9.25 13.99
N GLU A 297 29.82 10.04 12.94
CA GLU A 297 28.56 10.77 12.72
C GLU A 297 27.37 9.83 12.52
N VAL A 298 27.55 8.73 11.76
CA VAL A 298 26.54 7.67 11.64
C VAL A 298 26.24 7.03 12.99
N GLN A 299 27.26 6.79 13.80
CA GLN A 299 27.10 6.26 15.16
C GLN A 299 26.32 7.23 16.05
N ASN A 300 26.63 8.52 16.00
CA ASN A 300 25.90 9.55 16.74
C ASN A 300 24.44 9.69 16.29
N LEU A 301 24.12 9.48 15.01
CA LEU A 301 22.72 9.45 14.54
C LEU A 301 21.95 8.25 15.14
N ILE A 302 22.63 7.11 15.31
CA ILE A 302 22.06 5.96 15.99
C ILE A 302 21.87 6.25 17.47
N ASP A 303 22.85 6.88 18.14
CA ASP A 303 22.83 7.14 19.57
C ASP A 303 21.89 8.29 19.96
N ASN A 304 21.82 9.35 19.17
CA ASN A 304 20.86 10.46 19.34
C ASN A 304 19.45 10.07 18.88
N GLY A 305 19.36 9.14 17.93
CA GLY A 305 18.12 8.47 17.54
C GLY A 305 17.78 7.23 18.38
N ALA A 306 18.63 6.88 19.36
CA ALA A 306 18.53 5.62 20.09
C ALA A 306 17.31 5.64 21.00
N ILE A 307 16.31 4.85 20.59
CA ILE A 307 15.29 4.25 21.44
C ILE A 307 14.20 5.20 21.95
N LYS A 308 13.42 5.76 21.00
CA LYS A 308 11.95 5.69 21.09
C LYS A 308 11.32 4.92 19.92
N LEU A 309 12.12 4.05 19.28
CA LEU A 309 11.65 3.16 18.22
C LEU A 309 10.65 2.10 18.74
N ASP A 310 10.66 1.76 20.04
CA ASP A 310 9.65 0.88 20.65
C ASP A 310 8.46 1.64 21.26
N VAL A 311 8.70 2.75 21.98
CA VAL A 311 7.65 3.36 22.84
C VAL A 311 6.65 4.23 22.06
N LYS A 312 7.04 4.93 20.98
CA LYS A 312 6.09 5.68 20.15
C LYS A 312 5.37 4.81 19.10
N GLN A 313 5.88 3.62 18.82
CA GLN A 313 5.16 2.62 18.03
C GLN A 313 4.06 1.95 18.87
N GLN A 314 4.21 1.89 20.20
CA GLN A 314 3.16 1.45 21.13
C GLN A 314 1.94 2.40 21.18
N GLU A 315 2.13 3.70 20.99
CA GLU A 315 1.00 4.67 20.98
C GLU A 315 0.21 4.60 19.66
N ASN A 316 0.89 4.48 18.51
CA ASN A 316 0.23 4.41 17.20
C ASN A 316 -0.45 3.04 16.92
N ALA A 317 -0.03 1.96 17.59
CA ALA A 317 -0.71 0.66 17.52
C ALA A 317 -2.07 0.66 18.25
N LYS A 318 -2.30 1.58 19.20
CA LYS A 318 -3.61 1.78 19.83
C LYS A 318 -4.59 2.50 18.90
N GLU A 319 -4.13 3.39 18.02
CA GLU A 319 -4.97 4.02 17.01
C GLU A 319 -5.33 3.07 15.85
N ALA A 320 -4.40 2.22 15.39
CA ALA A 320 -4.68 1.23 14.35
C ALA A 320 -5.72 0.17 14.81
N LYS A 321 -5.69 -0.24 16.08
CA LYS A 321 -6.72 -1.11 16.67
C LYS A 321 -8.12 -0.48 16.69
N ASN A 322 -8.23 0.85 16.76
CA ASN A 322 -9.52 1.55 16.73
C ASN A 322 -10.08 1.73 15.31
N THR A 323 -9.24 1.79 14.28
CA THR A 323 -9.68 1.87 12.87
C THR A 323 -10.09 0.49 12.33
N GLU A 324 -9.36 -0.58 12.67
CA GLU A 324 -9.67 -1.95 12.22
C GLU A 324 -10.89 -2.57 12.91
N GLN A 325 -11.18 -2.21 14.18
CA GLN A 325 -12.44 -2.60 14.84
C GLN A 325 -13.68 -1.92 14.22
N LYS A 326 -13.52 -0.78 13.53
CA LYS A 326 -14.63 -0.11 12.82
C LYS A 326 -14.89 -0.73 11.44
N GLU A 327 -13.86 -1.20 10.74
CA GLU A 327 -14.00 -1.79 9.40
C GLU A 327 -14.40 -3.28 9.44
N SER A 328 -13.88 -4.06 10.40
CA SER A 328 -14.30 -5.47 10.60
C SER A 328 -15.79 -5.60 10.94
N LYS A 329 -16.32 -4.72 11.81
CA LYS A 329 -17.76 -4.66 12.16
C LYS A 329 -18.66 -4.16 11.01
N ALA A 330 -18.09 -3.52 9.98
CA ALA A 330 -18.82 -3.11 8.78
C ALA A 330 -18.92 -4.25 7.75
N GLN A 331 -17.93 -5.15 7.69
CA GLN A 331 -17.92 -6.28 6.77
C GLN A 331 -18.77 -7.48 7.26
N GLU A 332 -18.78 -7.80 8.56
CA GLU A 332 -19.64 -8.87 9.11
C GLU A 332 -21.14 -8.60 8.87
N HIS A 333 -21.56 -7.34 9.00
CA HIS A 333 -22.97 -6.96 8.77
C HIS A 333 -23.43 -7.06 7.31
N THR A 334 -22.49 -7.07 6.37
CA THR A 334 -22.80 -7.18 4.93
C THR A 334 -22.99 -8.65 4.53
N GLN A 335 -22.35 -9.59 5.23
CA GLN A 335 -22.54 -11.02 5.01
C GLN A 335 -23.79 -11.59 5.72
N GLU A 336 -24.13 -11.13 6.94
CA GLU A 336 -25.37 -11.55 7.61
C GLU A 336 -26.63 -11.18 6.80
N LYS A 337 -26.67 -10.00 6.17
CA LYS A 337 -27.81 -9.59 5.32
C LYS A 337 -27.91 -10.34 3.99
N ALA A 338 -26.84 -11.00 3.54
CA ALA A 338 -26.87 -11.81 2.33
C ALA A 338 -27.44 -13.22 2.60
N GLN A 339 -27.21 -13.78 3.79
CA GLN A 339 -27.74 -15.09 4.19
C GLN A 339 -29.21 -15.05 4.64
N GLU A 340 -29.67 -13.92 5.20
CA GLU A 340 -31.07 -13.79 5.63
C GLU A 340 -32.06 -13.66 4.45
N LYS A 341 -31.58 -13.28 3.25
CA LYS A 341 -32.40 -13.22 2.02
C LYS A 341 -32.55 -14.57 1.30
N THR A 342 -31.78 -15.59 1.67
CA THR A 342 -31.88 -16.94 1.06
C THR A 342 -32.83 -17.89 1.78
N ASN A 343 -33.27 -17.59 3.01
CA ASN A 343 -34.18 -18.44 3.79
C ASN A 343 -35.57 -17.80 3.98
N LYS A 344 -36.28 -17.51 2.88
CA LYS A 344 -37.75 -17.37 2.93
C LYS A 344 -38.41 -18.67 2.43
N PRO A 345 -39.23 -19.36 3.23
CA PRO A 345 -39.95 -20.54 2.76
C PRO A 345 -40.99 -20.13 1.71
N LYS A 346 -40.99 -20.83 0.57
CA LYS A 346 -42.02 -20.74 -0.48
C LYS A 346 -43.37 -21.17 0.11
N SER A 347 -44.35 -20.28 0.14
CA SER A 347 -45.74 -20.61 0.39
C SER A 347 -46.24 -21.56 -0.71
N LYS A 348 -46.68 -22.76 -0.31
CA LYS A 348 -47.44 -23.65 -1.21
C LYS A 348 -48.89 -23.21 -1.19
N ALA A 349 -49.33 -22.62 -2.30
CA ALA A 349 -50.73 -22.65 -2.68
C ALA A 349 -51.13 -24.11 -2.96
N ARG A 350 -52.21 -24.57 -2.33
CA ARG A 350 -53.02 -25.68 -2.82
C ARG A 350 -54.48 -25.36 -2.49
N GLY A 351 -55.27 -25.16 -3.53
CA GLY A 351 -56.70 -25.07 -3.42
C GLY A 351 -57.32 -26.43 -3.06
N ARG A 352 -58.41 -26.37 -2.33
CA ARG A 352 -59.71 -26.87 -2.77
C ARG A 352 -60.79 -26.06 -2.07
#